data_AF-A0A973DDM6-F1
#
_entry.id   AF-A0A973DDM6-F1
#
_cell.length_a   1.000
_cell.length_b   1.000
_cell.length_c   1.000
_cell.angle_alpha   90.00
_cell.angle_beta   90.00
_cell.angle_gamma   90.00
#
_symmetry.space_group_name_H-M   'P 1'
#
loop_
_entity.id
_entity.type
_entity.pdbx_description
1 polymer ?
#
loop_
_entity_poly.entity_id
_entity_poly.type
_entity_poly.pdbx_seq_one_letter_code
_entity_poly.pdbx_strand_id
1 'polypeptide(L)'
;MNLSLKEKQQLRSVIELIVQNPELAKKLFVDIKTKSSTQKLGALEEIAPLIRLVYNYESSTTKSNYIHSIKNITDTLTNNDVKKLVFSTLNAQEINSRNLSAHL
;
A
#
# COMPACT_ATOMS: atom_id res chain seq x y z
N MET A 1 -1.01 -9.83 -16.53
CA MET A 1 0.42 -10.17 -16.32
C MET A 1 0.49 -10.98 -15.03
N ASN A 2 1.11 -12.17 -15.04
CA ASN A 2 1.27 -12.97 -13.82
C ASN A 2 2.56 -12.54 -13.11
N LEU A 3 2.47 -12.04 -11.89
CA LEU A 3 3.62 -11.63 -11.08
C LEU A 3 4.40 -12.86 -10.59
N SER A 4 5.73 -12.80 -10.58
CA SER A 4 6.55 -13.84 -9.94
C SER A 4 6.36 -13.86 -8.43
N LEU A 5 6.74 -14.96 -7.78
CA LEU A 5 6.67 -15.08 -6.31
C LEU A 5 7.44 -13.96 -5.60
N LYS A 6 8.61 -13.58 -6.13
CA LYS A 6 9.45 -12.52 -5.58
C LYS A 6 8.77 -11.15 -5.70
N GLU A 7 8.19 -10.85 -6.87
CA GLU A 7 7.45 -9.59 -7.07
C GLU A 7 6.21 -9.51 -6.18
N LYS A 8 5.47 -10.62 -6.02
CA LYS A 8 4.33 -10.69 -5.09
C LYS A 8 4.75 -10.43 -3.64
N GLN A 9 5.86 -11.00 -3.21
CA GLN A 9 6.40 -10.75 -1.86
C GLN A 9 6.83 -9.30 -1.66
N GLN A 10 7.56 -8.73 -2.63
CA GLN A 10 7.96 -7.31 -2.57
C GLN A 10 6.74 -6.39 -2.53
N LEU A 11 5.77 -6.62 -3.42
CA LEU A 11 4.51 -5.87 -3.42
C LEU A 11 3.77 -5.98 -2.09
N ARG A 12 3.74 -7.17 -1.48
CA ARG A 12 3.10 -7.38 -0.19
C ARG A 12 3.74 -6.53 0.90
N SER A 13 5.07 -6.58 1.02
CA SER A 13 5.78 -5.78 2.00
C SER A 13 5.54 -4.28 1.80
N VAL A 14 5.52 -3.81 0.56
CA VAL A 14 5.27 -2.40 0.25
C VAL A 14 3.83 -2.01 0.60
N ILE A 15 2.84 -2.80 0.18
CA ILE A 15 1.42 -2.54 0.47
C ILE A 15 1.14 -2.59 1.97
N GLU A 16 1.76 -3.53 2.69
CA GLU A 16 1.65 -3.62 4.15
C GLU A 16 2.18 -2.37 4.84
N LEU A 17 3.32 -1.87 4.40
CA LEU A 17 3.89 -0.62 4.88
C LEU A 17 2.97 0.58 4.61
N ILE A 18 2.42 0.67 3.38
CA ILE A 18 1.47 1.72 2.98
C ILE A 18 0.25 1.72 3.90
N VAL A 19 -0.34 0.54 4.13
CA VAL A 19 -1.58 0.37 4.90
C VAL A 19 -1.37 0.59 6.40
N GLN A 20 -0.25 0.12 6.96
CA GLN A 20 0.00 0.17 8.39
C GLN A 20 0.67 1.48 8.84
N ASN A 21 1.62 1.99 8.06
CA ASN A 21 2.49 3.11 8.46
C ASN A 21 2.74 4.07 7.27
N PRO A 22 1.73 4.84 6.84
CA PRO A 22 1.83 5.72 5.68
C PRO A 22 2.94 6.78 5.81
N GLU A 23 3.22 7.28 7.01
CA GLU A 23 4.31 8.23 7.24
C GLU A 23 5.70 7.63 6.97
N LEU A 24 5.90 6.38 7.40
CA LEU A 24 7.15 5.66 7.17
C LEU A 24 7.28 5.29 5.68
N ALA A 25 6.18 4.86 5.06
CA ALA A 25 6.10 4.62 3.62
C ALA A 25 6.50 5.88 2.83
N LYS A 26 5.96 7.04 3.19
CA LYS A 26 6.28 8.33 2.56
C LYS A 26 7.78 8.64 2.63
N LYS A 27 8.39 8.52 3.81
CA LYS A 27 9.84 8.74 3.98
C LYS A 27 10.66 7.79 3.10
N LEU A 28 10.32 6.51 3.09
CA LEU A 28 11.01 5.51 2.28
C LEU A 28 10.88 5.77 0.79
N PHE A 29 9.69 6.12 0.30
CA PHE A 29 9.52 6.43 -1.12
C PHE A 29 10.26 7.70 -1.54
N VAL A 30 10.24 8.75 -0.71
CA VAL A 30 11.03 9.97 -0.95
C VAL A 30 12.51 9.63 -1.07
N ASP A 31 13.06 8.82 -0.17
CA ASP A 31 14.47 8.39 -0.20
C ASP A 31 14.82 7.52 -1.42
N ILE A 32 13.90 6.65 -1.86
CA ILE A 32 14.07 5.85 -3.07
C ILE A 32 14.03 6.73 -4.32
N LYS A 33 13.11 7.70 -4.39
CA LYS A 33 12.98 8.63 -5.52
C LYS A 33 14.21 9.51 -5.66
N THR A 34 14.80 9.97 -4.55
CA THR A 34 16.03 10.79 -4.59
C THR A 34 17.26 9.97 -4.97
N LYS A 35 17.27 8.65 -4.72
CA LYS A 35 18.40 7.77 -5.03
C LYS A 35 18.29 7.05 -6.39
N SER A 36 17.10 6.94 -6.96
CA SER A 36 16.83 6.04 -8.09
C SER A 36 16.23 6.80 -9.28
N SER A 37 17.09 7.46 -10.07
CA SER A 37 16.69 8.14 -11.31
C SER A 37 16.47 7.20 -12.51
N THR A 38 16.61 5.88 -12.36
CA THR A 38 16.68 4.98 -13.53
C THR A 38 16.19 3.53 -13.32
N GLN A 39 15.62 3.15 -12.17
CA GLN A 39 15.11 1.79 -12.00
C GLN A 39 13.69 1.64 -12.56
N LYS A 40 13.53 0.72 -13.53
CA LYS A 40 12.22 0.20 -13.92
C LYS A 40 11.49 -0.33 -12.68
N LEU A 41 10.42 0.36 -12.31
CA LEU A 41 9.63 0.04 -11.12
C LEU A 41 8.87 -1.29 -11.26
N GLY A 42 8.75 -1.85 -12.47
CA GLY A 42 8.22 -3.19 -12.71
C GLY A 42 6.86 -3.38 -12.03
N ALA A 43 6.75 -4.37 -11.15
CA ALA A 43 5.56 -4.62 -10.35
C ALA A 43 5.10 -3.41 -9.49
N LEU A 44 6.01 -2.51 -9.11
CA LEU A 44 5.67 -1.29 -8.35
C LEU A 44 4.91 -0.25 -9.18
N GLU A 45 4.98 -0.31 -10.53
CA GLU A 45 4.15 0.56 -11.37
C GLU A 45 2.66 0.27 -11.20
N GLU A 46 2.31 -0.99 -10.96
CA GLU A 46 0.94 -1.42 -10.72
C GLU A 46 0.36 -0.83 -9.42
N ILE A 47 1.23 -0.40 -8.50
CA ILE A 47 0.84 0.27 -7.25
C ILE A 47 1.28 1.74 -7.20
N ALA A 48 1.72 2.30 -8.33
CA ALA A 48 2.02 3.72 -8.46
C ALA A 48 0.92 4.65 -7.91
N PRO A 49 -0.40 4.40 -8.13
CA PRO A 49 -1.42 5.25 -7.54
C PRO A 49 -1.46 5.18 -6.00
N LEU A 50 -1.19 4.02 -5.40
CA LEU A 50 -1.07 3.87 -3.94
C LEU A 50 0.16 4.61 -3.40
N ILE A 51 1.29 4.50 -4.10
CA ILE A 51 2.52 5.25 -3.77
C ILE A 51 2.25 6.76 -3.84
N ARG A 52 1.51 7.23 -4.86
CA ARG A 52 1.13 8.64 -4.98
C ARG A 52 0.22 9.11 -3.86
N LEU A 53 -0.74 8.28 -3.42
CA LEU A 53 -1.56 8.57 -2.25
C LEU A 53 -0.69 8.80 -1.01
N VAL A 54 0.33 7.95 -0.81
CA VAL A 54 1.27 8.06 0.31
C VAL A 54 2.11 9.33 0.23
N TYR A 55 2.57 9.72 -0.95
CA TYR A 55 3.29 11.00 -1.12
C TYR A 55 2.44 12.20 -0.70
N ASN A 56 1.14 12.15 -1.01
CA ASN A 56 0.17 13.16 -0.63
C ASN A 56 -0.42 12.95 0.77
N TYR A 57 0.05 11.95 1.52
CA TYR A 57 -0.44 11.71 2.87
C TYR A 57 -0.06 12.88 3.78
N GLU A 58 -1.07 13.41 4.45
CA GLU A 58 -0.95 14.44 5.49
C GLU A 58 -1.27 13.82 6.85
N SER A 59 -0.55 14.21 7.90
CA SER A 59 -0.76 13.68 9.26
C SER A 59 -2.15 13.98 9.83
N SER A 60 -2.84 14.99 9.29
CA SER A 60 -4.24 15.32 9.58
C SER A 60 -5.26 14.36 8.95
N THR A 61 -4.82 13.48 8.05
CA THR A 61 -5.70 12.52 7.39
C THR A 61 -6.13 11.45 8.38
N THR A 62 -7.43 11.30 8.60
CA THR A 62 -7.95 10.25 9.47
C THR A 62 -7.67 8.87 8.86
N LYS A 63 -7.42 7.88 9.72
CA LYS A 63 -7.22 6.49 9.29
C LYS A 63 -8.38 6.00 8.40
N SER A 64 -9.62 6.36 8.73
CA SER A 64 -10.79 5.97 7.95
C SER A 64 -10.76 6.55 6.52
N ASN A 65 -10.50 7.85 6.38
CA ASN A 65 -10.42 8.49 5.07
C ASN A 65 -9.27 7.90 4.24
N TYR A 66 -8.13 7.66 4.88
CA TYR A 66 -6.97 7.06 4.23
C TYR A 66 -7.27 5.66 3.70
N ILE A 67 -7.85 4.79 4.52
CA ILE A 67 -8.24 3.43 4.12
C ILE A 67 -9.30 3.46 3.01
N HIS A 68 -10.25 4.40 3.08
CA HIS A 68 -11.23 4.60 2.01
C HIS A 68 -10.55 4.97 0.69
N SER A 69 -9.56 5.88 0.71
CA SER A 69 -8.78 6.22 -0.49
C SER A 69 -8.00 5.01 -1.04
N ILE A 70 -7.41 4.17 -0.18
CA ILE A 70 -6.74 2.93 -0.63
C ILE A 70 -7.74 2.00 -1.32
N LYS A 71 -8.94 1.79 -0.74
CA LYS A 71 -9.98 0.94 -1.34
C LYS A 71 -10.40 1.47 -2.71
N ASN A 72 -10.66 2.77 -2.82
CA ASN A 72 -11.03 3.40 -4.10
C ASN A 72 -9.94 3.22 -5.17
N ILE A 73 -8.67 3.43 -4.82
CA ILE A 73 -7.55 3.18 -5.74
C ILE A 73 -7.46 1.70 -6.13
N THR A 74 -7.65 0.80 -5.17
CA THR A 74 -7.61 -0.65 -5.41
C THR A 74 -8.64 -1.07 -6.45
N ASP A 75 -9.84 -0.50 -6.42
CA ASP A 75 -10.88 -0.75 -7.41
C ASP A 75 -10.45 -0.32 -8.82
N THR A 76 -9.68 0.77 -8.94
CA THR A 76 -9.18 1.26 -10.23
C THR A 76 -7.99 0.49 -10.79
N LEU A 77 -7.34 -0.38 -10.00
CA LEU A 77 -6.23 -1.20 -10.50
C LEU A 77 -6.71 -2.13 -11.63
N THR A 78 -5.85 -2.44 -12.59
CA THR A 78 -6.18 -3.38 -13.67
C THR A 78 -5.76 -4.82 -13.34
N ASN A 79 -4.82 -4.98 -12.41
CA ASN A 79 -4.22 -6.26 -12.06
C ASN A 79 -4.92 -6.95 -10.88
N ASN A 80 -5.58 -8.06 -11.16
CA ASN A 80 -6.32 -8.83 -10.17
C ASN A 80 -5.45 -9.42 -9.05
N ASP A 81 -4.21 -9.81 -9.32
CA ASP A 81 -3.29 -10.29 -8.27
C ASP A 81 -2.97 -9.17 -7.29
N VAL A 82 -2.68 -7.97 -7.80
CA VAL A 82 -2.41 -6.78 -6.96
C VAL A 82 -3.65 -6.40 -6.16
N LYS A 83 -4.84 -6.38 -6.78
CA LYS A 83 -6.10 -6.13 -6.06
C LYS A 83 -6.27 -7.08 -4.88
N LYS A 84 -6.20 -8.39 -5.13
CA LYS A 84 -6.37 -9.41 -4.08
C LYS A 84 -5.37 -9.23 -2.95
N LEU A 85 -4.15 -8.84 -3.29
CA LEU A 85 -3.08 -8.63 -2.32
C LEU A 85 -3.35 -7.40 -1.45
N VAL A 86 -3.79 -6.28 -2.03
CA VAL A 86 -4.21 -5.08 -1.27
C VAL A 86 -5.42 -5.37 -0.39
N PHE A 87 -6.47 -6.01 -0.94
CA PHE A 87 -7.65 -6.39 -0.16
C PHE A 87 -7.31 -7.31 1.01
N SER A 88 -6.43 -8.29 0.81
CA SER A 88 -6.00 -9.21 1.87
C SER A 88 -5.28 -8.46 3.00
N THR A 89 -4.40 -7.52 2.66
CA THR A 89 -3.69 -6.69 3.64
C THR A 89 -4.62 -5.77 4.43
N LEU A 90 -5.58 -5.14 3.75
CA LEU A 90 -6.60 -4.30 4.39
C LEU A 90 -7.47 -5.11 5.36
N ASN A 91 -7.95 -6.28 4.94
CA ASN A 91 -8.75 -7.15 5.78
C ASN A 91 -7.96 -7.63 7.01
N ALA A 92 -6.69 -7.99 6.85
CA ALA A 92 -5.83 -8.37 7.97
C ALA A 92 -5.69 -7.23 9.00
N GLN A 93 -5.57 -5.98 8.54
CA GLN A 93 -5.52 -4.82 9.42
C GLN A 93 -6.86 -4.56 10.14
N GLU A 94 -7.99 -4.71 9.45
CA GLU A 94 -9.33 -4.56 10.06
C GLU A 94 -9.57 -5.63 11.13
N ILE A 95 -9.21 -6.89 10.87
CA ILE A 95 -9.33 -8.00 11.83
C ILE A 95 -8.45 -7.76 13.07
N ASN A 96 -7.20 -7.34 12.87
CA ASN A 96 -6.31 -7.02 13.99
C ASN A 96 -6.82 -5.85 14.81
N SER A 97 -7.38 -4.82 14.16
CA SER A 97 -7.96 -3.66 14.87
C SER A 97 -9.18 -4.06 15.69
N ARG A 98 -10.02 -4.98 15.21
CA ARG A 98 -11.20 -5.48 15.94
C ARG A 98 -10.86 -6.40 17.10
N ASN A 99 -9.84 -7.25 16.97
CA ASN A 99 -9.38 -8.12 18.08
C ASN A 99 -8.84 -7.31 19.26
N LEU A 100 -8.12 -6.22 18.99
CA LEU A 100 -7.63 -5.32 20.04
C LEU A 100 -8.78 -4.59 20.78
N SER A 101 -9.87 -4.27 20.09
CA SER A 101 -11.06 -3.64 20.70
C SER A 101 -11.92 -4.61 21.52
N ALA A 102 -11.77 -5.93 21.32
CA ALA A 102 -12.52 -6.95 22.06
C ALA A 102 -11.85 -7.39 23.37
N HIS A 103 -10.62 -6.91 23.63
CA HIS A 103 -9.81 -7.24 24.81
C HIS A 103 -9.54 -6.04 25.74
N LEU A 104 -10.31 -4.95 25.59
CA LEU A 104 -10.37 -3.81 26.50
C LEU A 104 -11.75 -3.78 27.18
#